data_AF-W2GNR7-F1
#
_entry.id   AF-W2GNR7-F1
#
_cell.length_a   1.000
_cell.length_b   1.000
_cell.length_c   1.000
_cell.angle_alpha   90.00
_cell.angle_beta   90.00
_cell.angle_gamma   90.00
#
_symmetry.space_group_name_H-M   'P 1'
#
loop_
_entity.id
_entity.type
_entity.pdbx_description
1 polymer ?
#
loop_
_entity_poly.entity_id
_entity_poly.type
_entity_poly.pdbx_seq_one_letter_code
_entity_poly.pdbx_strand_id
1 'polypeptide(L)'
;MMIHIFNSTITSWDVDSSISASKHTRLMAILFRNIQLSEIPVGMRQSVPPMLKTIRISGSNLSELPDDLPSRWRGLAVLAIEDSNLESIPPGIFAMRLAVLSLKGNQIKVISPEARVPSNAAILQVRLSQNPIQELPESLMAPNSLIPSLNVQNTSLQSFPSWVETQTKVVWAYGTPFCKSLSTTASTSTVKCFNPGTSTREPNFPVELFEKLYAIH
;
A
#
# COMPACT_ATOMS: atom_id res chain seq x y z
N MET A 1 -3.54 0.05 -22.03
CA MET A 1 -2.09 0.27 -22.26
C MET A 1 -1.39 0.27 -20.91
N MET A 2 -0.18 -0.27 -20.81
CA MET A 2 0.57 -0.34 -19.54
C MET A 2 2.04 0.03 -19.79
N ILE A 3 2.69 0.67 -18.80
CA ILE A 3 4.13 0.92 -18.81
C ILE A 3 4.77 -0.01 -17.79
N HIS A 4 5.62 -0.91 -18.24
CA HIS A 4 6.36 -1.84 -17.38
C HIS A 4 7.85 -1.55 -17.50
N ILE A 5 8.53 -1.34 -16.36
CA ILE A 5 9.99 -1.14 -16.29
C ILE A 5 10.54 -2.12 -15.25
N PHE A 6 11.53 -2.91 -15.64
CA PHE A 6 12.10 -3.96 -14.81
C PHE A 6 13.62 -3.99 -14.89
N ASN A 7 14.30 -4.13 -13.75
CA ASN A 7 15.76 -4.25 -13.66
C ASN A 7 16.49 -3.10 -14.40
N SER A 8 15.98 -1.88 -14.26
CA SER A 8 16.50 -0.69 -14.94
C SER A 8 16.70 0.47 -13.98
N THR A 9 17.62 1.35 -14.30
CA THR A 9 17.79 2.64 -13.61
C THR A 9 17.11 3.72 -14.43
N ILE A 10 16.18 4.46 -13.81
CA ILE A 10 15.57 5.64 -14.44
C ILE A 10 16.46 6.83 -14.13
N THR A 11 17.29 7.22 -15.11
CA THR A 11 18.23 8.35 -14.95
C THR A 11 17.54 9.70 -15.08
N SER A 12 16.49 9.79 -15.90
CA SER A 12 15.73 11.01 -16.13
C SER A 12 14.32 10.68 -16.59
N TRP A 13 13.33 11.35 -15.98
CA TRP A 13 11.95 11.37 -16.46
C TRP A 13 11.33 12.71 -16.07
N ASP A 14 11.50 13.66 -16.98
CA ASP A 14 11.13 15.06 -16.84
C ASP A 14 9.66 15.34 -17.17
N VAL A 15 9.30 16.62 -17.11
CA VAL A 15 7.95 17.12 -17.39
C VAL A 15 7.54 16.96 -18.86
N ASP A 16 8.48 17.03 -19.79
CA ASP A 16 8.20 16.93 -21.24
C ASP A 16 7.81 15.50 -21.61
N SER A 17 8.35 14.54 -20.88
CA SER A 17 8.02 13.11 -20.95
C SER A 17 6.92 12.70 -19.96
N SER A 18 6.17 13.64 -19.38
CA SER A 18 5.18 13.34 -18.33
C SER A 18 4.01 12.49 -18.81
N ILE A 19 3.51 11.65 -17.90
CA ILE A 19 2.26 10.90 -18.11
C ILE A 19 1.05 11.83 -17.96
N SER A 20 0.75 12.61 -18.99
CA SER A 20 -0.39 13.52 -18.94
C SER A 20 -1.71 12.83 -19.28
N ALA A 21 -2.79 13.31 -18.64
CA ALA A 21 -4.15 12.88 -18.93
C ALA A 21 -4.59 13.11 -20.38
N SER A 22 -4.03 14.12 -21.06
CA SER A 22 -4.36 14.46 -22.44
C SER A 22 -3.66 13.58 -23.48
N LYS A 23 -2.43 13.13 -23.19
CA LYS A 23 -1.62 12.34 -24.14
C LYS A 23 -1.77 10.83 -23.92
N HIS A 24 -1.98 10.39 -22.68
CA HIS A 24 -1.97 8.98 -22.31
C HIS A 24 -3.36 8.46 -21.92
N THR A 25 -4.39 8.77 -22.72
CA THR A 25 -5.81 8.54 -22.40
C THR A 25 -6.17 7.08 -22.14
N ARG A 26 -5.40 6.12 -22.66
CA ARG A 26 -5.63 4.67 -22.53
C ARG A 26 -4.65 3.97 -21.56
N LEU A 27 -3.81 4.73 -20.87
CA LEU A 27 -2.86 4.16 -19.88
C LEU A 27 -3.64 3.69 -18.65
N MET A 28 -3.44 2.43 -18.27
CA MET A 28 -4.21 1.75 -17.21
C MET A 28 -3.33 1.33 -16.02
N ALA A 29 -2.06 1.00 -16.28
CA ALA A 29 -1.14 0.60 -15.24
C ALA A 29 0.28 1.11 -15.50
N ILE A 30 0.99 1.40 -14.41
CA ILE A 30 2.43 1.63 -14.37
C ILE A 30 3.00 0.64 -13.37
N LEU A 31 3.90 -0.22 -13.83
CA LEU A 31 4.54 -1.26 -13.03
C LEU A 31 6.06 -1.09 -13.08
N PHE A 32 6.64 -0.74 -11.95
CA PHE A 32 8.08 -0.66 -11.76
C PHE A 32 8.54 -1.76 -10.83
N ARG A 33 9.59 -2.47 -11.21
CA ARG A 33 10.17 -3.52 -10.39
C ARG A 33 11.68 -3.51 -10.46
N ASN A 34 12.33 -3.63 -9.30
CA ASN A 34 13.78 -3.68 -9.19
C ASN A 34 14.43 -2.49 -9.91
N ILE A 35 13.92 -1.29 -9.63
CA ILE A 35 14.42 -0.05 -10.23
C ILE A 35 15.15 0.79 -9.19
N GLN A 36 16.25 1.42 -9.60
CA GLN A 36 16.87 2.46 -8.80
C GLN A 36 16.07 3.75 -9.01
N LEU A 37 15.26 4.08 -8.01
CA LEU A 37 14.35 5.22 -7.99
C LEU A 37 14.31 5.81 -6.58
N SER A 38 15.17 6.80 -6.30
CA SER A 38 15.25 7.44 -4.98
C SER A 38 14.06 8.35 -4.68
N GLU A 39 13.44 8.91 -5.72
CA GLU A 39 12.28 9.82 -5.64
C GLU A 39 11.31 9.54 -6.78
N ILE A 40 10.03 9.87 -6.61
CA ILE A 40 9.06 9.80 -7.72
C ILE A 40 9.51 10.74 -8.84
N PRO A 41 9.66 10.29 -10.10
CA PRO A 41 10.16 11.16 -11.15
C PRO A 41 9.20 12.31 -11.45
N VAL A 42 9.74 13.46 -11.85
CA VAL A 42 8.96 14.68 -12.14
C VAL A 42 7.84 14.41 -13.14
N GLY A 43 8.08 13.59 -14.16
CA GLY A 43 7.07 13.20 -15.15
C GLY A 43 5.86 12.44 -14.58
N MET A 44 5.97 11.90 -13.36
CA MET A 44 4.89 11.22 -12.63
C MET A 44 4.30 12.07 -11.49
N ARG A 45 4.85 13.26 -11.22
CA ARG A 45 4.33 14.21 -10.22
C ARG A 45 3.21 15.09 -10.78
N GLN A 46 2.64 14.76 -11.93
CA GLN A 46 1.49 15.48 -12.49
C GLN A 46 0.20 14.68 -12.27
N SER A 47 -0.95 15.31 -12.54
CA SER A 47 -2.23 14.62 -12.51
C SER A 47 -2.23 13.47 -13.50
N VAL A 48 -2.51 12.26 -12.98
CA VAL A 48 -2.46 11.04 -13.80
C VAL A 48 -3.66 10.93 -14.74
N PRO A 49 -3.55 10.16 -15.84
CA PRO A 49 -4.68 9.95 -16.74
C PRO A 49 -5.89 9.29 -16.05
N PRO A 50 -7.13 9.63 -16.46
CA PRO A 50 -8.34 9.15 -15.79
C PRO A 50 -8.55 7.63 -15.88
N MET A 51 -7.98 7.01 -16.91
CA MET A 51 -8.00 5.54 -17.09
C MET A 51 -6.92 4.82 -16.27
N LEU A 52 -5.95 5.53 -15.67
CA LEU A 52 -4.92 4.90 -14.86
C LEU A 52 -5.55 4.39 -13.56
N LYS A 53 -5.42 3.08 -13.32
CA LYS A 53 -5.98 2.41 -12.15
C LYS A 53 -4.94 1.81 -11.24
N THR A 54 -3.74 1.55 -11.74
CA THR A 54 -2.71 0.85 -10.99
C THR A 54 -1.38 1.56 -11.10
N ILE A 55 -0.78 1.86 -9.95
CA ILE A 55 0.64 2.15 -9.84
C ILE A 55 1.24 1.12 -8.88
N ARG A 56 2.22 0.37 -9.35
CA ARG A 56 3.03 -0.51 -8.51
C ARG A 56 4.51 -0.17 -8.67
N ILE A 57 5.19 0.01 -7.56
CA ILE A 57 6.63 0.19 -7.47
C ILE A 57 7.12 -0.85 -6.46
N SER A 58 8.07 -1.68 -6.84
CA SER A 58 8.60 -2.72 -5.96
C SER A 58 10.10 -2.88 -6.13
N GLY A 59 10.83 -3.16 -5.06
CA GLY A 59 12.28 -3.36 -5.13
C GLY A 59 12.98 -2.08 -5.57
N SER A 60 12.74 -0.97 -4.87
CA SER A 60 13.36 0.32 -5.19
C SER A 60 14.04 0.93 -3.97
N ASN A 61 14.83 1.99 -4.15
CA ASN A 61 15.42 2.73 -3.06
C ASN A 61 14.62 4.00 -2.69
N LEU A 62 13.33 4.04 -3.04
CA LEU A 62 12.43 5.16 -2.78
C LEU A 62 12.23 5.35 -1.28
N SER A 63 12.58 6.54 -0.76
CA SER A 63 12.56 6.85 0.67
C SER A 63 11.43 7.77 1.12
N GLU A 64 10.87 8.55 0.20
CA GLU A 64 9.80 9.50 0.48
C GLU A 64 8.81 9.64 -0.68
N LEU A 65 7.63 10.18 -0.38
CA LEU A 65 6.62 10.54 -1.35
C LEU A 65 6.23 12.01 -1.15
N PRO A 66 6.05 12.79 -2.23
CA PRO A 66 5.55 14.16 -2.13
C PRO A 66 4.17 14.22 -1.45
N ASP A 67 3.97 15.20 -0.56
CA ASP A 67 2.72 15.35 0.21
C ASP A 67 1.48 15.60 -0.65
N ASP A 68 1.66 16.22 -1.82
CA ASP A 68 0.58 16.54 -2.74
C ASP A 68 0.24 15.39 -3.70
N LEU A 69 1.02 14.30 -3.70
CA LEU A 69 0.85 13.16 -4.59
C LEU A 69 -0.54 12.49 -4.49
N PRO A 70 -1.16 12.30 -3.31
CA PRO A 70 -2.54 11.83 -3.21
C PRO A 70 -3.55 12.70 -3.97
N SER A 71 -3.29 14.01 -4.06
CA SER A 71 -4.16 14.95 -4.78
C SER A 71 -3.99 14.86 -6.30
N ARG A 72 -2.85 14.35 -6.79
CA ARG A 72 -2.51 14.22 -8.21
C ARG A 72 -2.85 12.83 -8.76
N TRP A 73 -2.69 11.79 -7.93
CA TRP A 73 -2.93 10.39 -8.29
C TRP A 73 -4.39 9.97 -8.04
N ARG A 74 -5.33 10.85 -8.39
CA ARG A 74 -6.76 10.60 -8.20
C ARG A 74 -7.27 9.52 -9.15
N GLY A 75 -8.22 8.71 -8.67
CA GLY A 75 -8.91 7.71 -9.49
C GLY A 75 -8.18 6.37 -9.63
N LEU A 76 -7.04 6.20 -8.97
CA LEU A 76 -6.39 4.90 -8.80
C LEU A 76 -7.29 3.95 -8.01
N ALA A 77 -7.23 2.68 -8.38
CA ALA A 77 -7.81 1.57 -7.62
C ALA A 77 -6.73 0.83 -6.80
N VAL A 78 -5.50 0.79 -7.30
CA VAL A 78 -4.38 0.08 -6.67
C VAL A 78 -3.17 1.01 -6.59
N LEU A 79 -2.66 1.20 -5.38
CA LEU A 79 -1.36 1.80 -5.11
C LEU A 79 -0.54 0.79 -4.29
N ALA A 80 0.57 0.31 -4.86
CA ALA A 80 1.50 -0.56 -4.16
C ALA A 80 2.91 0.01 -4.26
N ILE A 81 3.54 0.28 -3.13
CA ILE A 81 4.95 0.65 -3.04
C ILE A 81 5.57 -0.33 -2.05
N GLU A 82 6.14 -1.40 -2.57
CA GLU A 82 6.57 -2.57 -1.77
C GLU A 82 8.09 -2.71 -1.79
N ASP A 83 8.66 -3.31 -0.74
CA ASP A 83 10.08 -3.69 -0.69
C ASP A 83 10.99 -2.52 -1.12
N SER A 84 10.77 -1.37 -0.49
CA SER A 84 11.50 -0.12 -0.75
C SER A 84 11.96 0.51 0.58
N ASN A 85 12.32 1.79 0.61
CA ASN A 85 12.93 2.44 1.79
C ASN A 85 12.02 3.50 2.42
N LEU A 86 10.71 3.48 2.20
CA LEU A 86 9.83 4.52 2.73
C LEU A 86 9.88 4.56 4.26
N GLU A 87 10.25 5.69 4.83
CA GLU A 87 10.24 5.89 6.29
C GLU A 87 8.92 6.53 6.79
N SER A 88 8.26 7.27 5.90
CA SER A 88 6.98 7.93 6.14
C SER A 88 6.13 7.90 4.87
N ILE A 89 4.85 8.24 5.04
CA ILE A 89 3.92 8.42 3.91
C ILE A 89 3.07 9.68 4.13
N PRO A 90 2.69 10.37 3.04
CA PRO A 90 1.76 11.49 3.11
C PRO A 90 0.47 11.05 3.79
N PRO A 91 -0.02 11.80 4.80
CA PRO A 91 -1.26 11.46 5.51
C PRO A 91 -2.46 11.28 4.57
N GLY A 92 -2.48 12.06 3.49
CA GLY A 92 -3.51 12.03 2.46
C GLY A 92 -3.63 10.71 1.68
N ILE A 93 -2.65 9.79 1.76
CA ILE A 93 -2.75 8.48 1.11
C ILE A 93 -3.97 7.69 1.61
N PHE A 94 -4.29 7.74 2.90
CA PHE A 94 -5.46 7.07 3.46
C PHE A 94 -6.80 7.75 3.08
N ALA A 95 -6.75 9.00 2.59
CA ALA A 95 -7.91 9.68 2.05
C ALA A 95 -8.23 9.30 0.59
N MET A 96 -7.32 8.58 -0.07
CA MET A 96 -7.52 8.10 -1.44
C MET A 96 -8.57 6.98 -1.46
N ARG A 97 -9.43 6.97 -2.48
CA ARG A 97 -10.45 5.92 -2.71
C ARG A 97 -9.85 4.69 -3.39
N LEU A 98 -8.89 4.05 -2.73
CA LEU A 98 -8.20 2.87 -3.22
C LEU A 98 -8.99 1.59 -2.89
N ALA A 99 -8.97 0.61 -3.79
CA ALA A 99 -9.34 -0.75 -3.45
C ALA A 99 -8.20 -1.44 -2.68
N VAL A 100 -6.94 -1.22 -3.11
CA VAL A 100 -5.75 -1.81 -2.49
C VAL A 100 -4.71 -0.73 -2.25
N LEU A 101 -4.26 -0.63 -1.00
CA LEU A 101 -3.08 0.10 -0.59
C LEU A 101 -2.05 -0.91 -0.04
N SER A 102 -0.88 -1.00 -0.65
CA SER A 102 0.21 -1.83 -0.14
C SER A 102 1.47 -1.00 0.05
N LEU A 103 2.02 -1.07 1.26
CA LEU A 103 3.27 -0.45 1.69
C LEU A 103 4.18 -1.49 2.34
N LYS A 104 3.97 -2.78 2.00
CA LYS A 104 4.70 -3.91 2.57
C LYS A 104 6.21 -3.76 2.39
N GLY A 105 7.00 -4.12 3.39
CA GLY A 105 8.46 -4.19 3.24
C GLY A 105 9.12 -2.82 3.09
N ASN A 106 8.62 -1.81 3.80
CA ASN A 106 9.27 -0.50 3.92
C ASN A 106 9.78 -0.31 5.35
N GLN A 107 10.19 0.91 5.69
CA GLN A 107 10.75 1.28 6.99
C GLN A 107 9.83 2.21 7.80
N ILE A 108 8.51 2.11 7.56
CA ILE A 108 7.51 2.97 8.19
C ILE A 108 7.40 2.60 9.67
N LYS A 109 7.70 3.55 10.56
CA LYS A 109 7.60 3.37 12.02
C LYS A 109 6.29 3.91 12.59
N VAL A 110 5.79 4.99 12.01
CA VAL A 110 4.63 5.75 12.52
C VAL A 110 3.70 6.05 11.35
N ILE A 111 2.42 5.77 11.53
CA ILE A 111 1.36 6.31 10.67
C ILE A 111 0.95 7.65 11.28
N SER A 112 1.03 8.74 10.51
CA SER A 112 0.71 10.08 11.00
C SER A 112 -0.68 10.13 11.64
N PRO A 113 -0.86 10.80 12.80
CA PRO A 113 -2.18 11.04 13.39
C PRO A 113 -3.15 11.82 12.49
N GLU A 114 -2.62 12.55 11.51
CA GLU A 114 -3.38 13.27 10.49
C GLU A 114 -3.92 12.34 9.38
N ALA A 115 -3.38 11.12 9.28
CA ALA A 115 -3.86 10.14 8.33
C ALA A 115 -5.27 9.71 8.69
N ARG A 116 -6.17 9.71 7.70
CA ARG A 116 -7.57 9.39 7.94
C ARG A 116 -8.25 8.78 6.74
N VAL A 117 -8.92 7.64 6.94
CA VAL A 117 -9.93 7.12 6.04
C VAL A 117 -11.23 7.91 6.27
N PRO A 118 -11.73 8.66 5.27
CA PRO A 118 -12.89 9.53 5.44
C PRO A 118 -14.18 8.78 5.74
N SER A 119 -15.16 9.46 6.34
CA SER A 119 -16.49 8.86 6.57
C SER A 119 -17.10 8.34 5.27
N ASN A 120 -17.74 7.18 5.34
CA ASN A 120 -18.35 6.50 4.18
C ASN A 120 -17.36 6.13 3.06
N ALA A 121 -16.06 6.07 3.36
CA ALA A 121 -15.04 5.53 2.46
C ALA A 121 -14.59 4.13 2.91
N ALA A 122 -14.09 3.34 1.96
CA ALA A 122 -13.52 2.04 2.25
C ALA A 122 -12.23 1.83 1.45
N ILE A 123 -11.20 1.31 2.12
CA ILE A 123 -10.03 0.73 1.46
C ILE A 123 -10.10 -0.77 1.67
N LEU A 124 -10.40 -1.52 0.61
CA LEU A 124 -10.77 -2.94 0.74
C LEU A 124 -9.64 -3.78 1.35
N GLN A 125 -8.39 -3.46 0.99
CA GLN A 125 -7.21 -4.11 1.52
C GLN A 125 -6.09 -3.11 1.79
N VAL A 126 -5.58 -3.13 3.01
CA VAL A 126 -4.39 -2.38 3.44
C VAL A 126 -3.30 -3.37 3.86
N ARG A 127 -2.12 -3.29 3.24
CA ARG A 127 -0.96 -4.13 3.57
C ARG A 127 0.18 -3.26 4.08
N LEU A 128 0.53 -3.46 5.33
CA LEU A 128 1.60 -2.76 6.05
C LEU A 128 2.64 -3.75 6.61
N SER A 129 2.55 -5.02 6.23
CA SER A 129 3.43 -6.07 6.75
C SER A 129 4.90 -5.78 6.49
N GLN A 130 5.78 -6.31 7.34
CA GLN A 130 7.22 -6.12 7.25
C GLN A 130 7.63 -4.62 7.29
N ASN A 131 6.96 -3.85 8.14
CA ASN A 131 7.38 -2.50 8.51
C ASN A 131 7.58 -2.43 10.03
N PRO A 132 8.47 -1.59 10.55
CA PRO A 132 8.68 -1.42 12.00
C PRO A 132 7.56 -0.59 12.70
N ILE A 133 6.31 -0.67 12.24
CA ILE A 133 5.18 0.12 12.76
C ILE A 133 4.92 -0.23 14.22
N GLN A 134 4.92 0.78 15.09
CA GLN A 134 4.76 0.61 16.54
C GLN A 134 3.32 0.75 17.00
N GLU A 135 2.54 1.58 16.31
CA GLU A 135 1.14 1.86 16.63
C GLU A 135 0.33 2.17 15.37
N LEU A 136 -0.98 1.90 15.45
CA LEU A 136 -1.96 2.40 14.50
C LEU A 136 -2.79 3.48 15.22
N PRO A 137 -2.92 4.69 14.67
CA PRO A 137 -3.60 5.76 15.36
C PRO A 137 -5.10 5.49 15.49
N GLU A 138 -5.68 5.85 16.63
CA GLU A 138 -7.13 5.78 16.87
C GLU A 138 -7.89 6.68 15.88
N SER A 139 -7.28 7.81 15.47
CA SER A 139 -7.82 8.76 14.51
C SER A 139 -7.85 8.26 13.06
N LEU A 140 -7.22 7.12 12.75
CA LEU A 140 -7.09 6.62 11.38
C LEU A 140 -8.44 6.42 10.70
N MET A 141 -9.46 5.99 11.45
CA MET A 141 -10.76 5.64 10.92
C MET A 141 -11.80 6.68 11.31
N ALA A 142 -12.44 7.31 10.33
CA ALA A 142 -13.65 8.11 10.59
C ALA A 142 -14.87 7.19 10.84
N PRO A 143 -15.96 7.70 11.45
CA PRO A 143 -17.21 6.95 11.57
C PRO A 143 -17.70 6.45 10.20
N ASN A 144 -18.23 5.22 10.15
CA ASN A 144 -18.73 4.55 8.94
C ASN A 144 -17.70 4.35 7.82
N SER A 145 -16.40 4.40 8.14
CA SER A 145 -15.34 3.99 7.20
C SER A 145 -14.98 2.52 7.40
N LEU A 146 -14.38 1.87 6.39
CA LEU A 146 -14.03 0.44 6.46
C LEU A 146 -12.64 0.14 5.91
N ILE A 147 -11.89 -0.70 6.64
CA ILE A 147 -10.74 -1.45 6.12
C ILE A 147 -11.04 -2.94 6.35
N PRO A 148 -11.79 -3.60 5.44
CA PRO A 148 -12.22 -4.98 5.63
C PRO A 148 -11.05 -5.95 5.85
N SER A 149 -9.93 -5.77 5.14
CA SER A 149 -8.73 -6.59 5.28
C SER A 149 -7.51 -5.72 5.59
N LEU A 150 -6.90 -5.98 6.74
CA LEU A 150 -5.67 -5.34 7.18
C LEU A 150 -4.58 -6.39 7.37
N ASN A 151 -3.40 -6.18 6.79
CA ASN A 151 -2.23 -7.00 7.05
C ASN A 151 -1.14 -6.17 7.71
N VAL A 152 -0.79 -6.52 8.94
CA VAL A 152 0.24 -5.89 9.78
C VAL A 152 1.23 -6.93 10.32
N GLN A 153 1.38 -8.05 9.61
CA GLN A 153 2.31 -9.11 10.00
C GLN A 153 3.75 -8.59 10.08
N ASN A 154 4.51 -9.11 11.04
CA ASN A 154 5.90 -8.74 11.27
C ASN A 154 6.09 -7.22 11.43
N THR A 155 5.17 -6.58 12.12
CA THR A 155 5.31 -5.19 12.62
C THR A 155 5.63 -5.20 14.11
N SER A 156 5.83 -4.02 14.70
CA SER A 156 6.15 -3.84 16.12
C SER A 156 4.92 -3.51 16.98
N LEU A 157 3.70 -3.79 16.48
CA LEU A 157 2.45 -3.50 17.17
C LEU A 157 2.31 -4.29 18.49
N GLN A 158 1.99 -3.58 19.57
CA GLN A 158 1.73 -4.16 20.89
C GLN A 158 0.24 -4.23 21.24
N SER A 159 -0.58 -3.40 20.60
CA SER A 159 -2.02 -3.30 20.80
C SER A 159 -2.71 -2.87 19.50
N PHE A 160 -4.04 -2.90 19.51
CA PHE A 160 -4.88 -2.44 18.41
C PHE A 160 -5.83 -1.33 18.87
N PRO A 161 -6.10 -0.32 18.03
CA PRO A 161 -7.10 0.71 18.29
C PRO A 161 -8.53 0.15 18.22
N SER A 162 -9.50 0.88 18.78
CA SER A 162 -10.87 0.38 18.95
C SER A 162 -11.60 0.12 17.62
N TRP A 163 -11.22 0.84 16.56
CA TRP A 163 -11.79 0.65 15.23
C TRP A 163 -11.49 -0.72 14.62
N VAL A 164 -10.48 -1.46 15.11
CA VAL A 164 -10.17 -2.79 14.59
C VAL A 164 -11.35 -3.73 14.75
N GLU A 165 -12.06 -3.67 15.87
CA GLU A 165 -13.19 -4.56 16.14
C GLU A 165 -14.46 -4.19 15.36
N THR A 166 -14.61 -2.91 15.03
CA THR A 166 -15.85 -2.35 14.48
C THR A 166 -15.79 -2.04 12.99
N GLN A 167 -14.59 -1.80 12.44
CA GLN A 167 -14.39 -1.29 11.07
C GLN A 167 -13.49 -2.19 10.22
N THR A 168 -13.09 -3.36 10.74
CA THR A 168 -12.37 -4.39 9.98
C THR A 168 -13.09 -5.74 10.03
N LYS A 169 -12.82 -6.61 9.05
CA LYS A 169 -13.33 -7.99 9.05
C LYS A 169 -12.24 -9.00 9.41
N VAL A 170 -11.01 -8.75 8.96
CA VAL A 170 -9.86 -9.60 9.26
C VAL A 170 -8.59 -8.77 9.37
N VAL A 171 -7.82 -9.03 10.43
CA VAL A 171 -6.48 -8.47 10.64
C VAL A 171 -5.46 -9.59 10.72
N TRP A 172 -4.51 -9.63 9.80
CA TRP A 172 -3.38 -10.56 9.87
C TRP A 172 -2.24 -9.91 10.65
N ALA A 173 -1.88 -10.48 11.80
CA ALA A 173 -0.96 -9.86 12.77
C ALA A 173 0.15 -10.81 13.26
N TYR A 174 0.32 -11.97 12.62
CA TYR A 174 1.43 -12.89 12.92
C TYR A 174 2.78 -12.17 12.98
N GLY A 175 3.60 -12.51 13.98
CA GLY A 175 4.94 -11.96 14.17
C GLY A 175 4.98 -10.64 14.96
N THR A 176 3.84 -10.05 15.31
CA THR A 176 3.78 -8.84 16.15
C THR A 176 4.00 -9.13 17.64
N PRO A 177 4.51 -8.17 18.44
CA PRO A 177 4.49 -8.25 19.90
C PRO A 177 3.11 -8.54 20.49
N PHE A 178 2.03 -7.97 19.94
CA PHE A 178 0.65 -8.29 20.33
C PHE A 178 0.37 -9.78 20.24
N CYS A 179 0.71 -10.42 19.12
CA CYS A 179 0.48 -11.86 18.96
C CYS A 179 1.41 -12.73 19.81
N LYS A 180 2.56 -12.20 20.25
CA LYS A 180 3.47 -12.90 21.19
C LYS A 180 2.98 -12.85 22.63
N SER A 181 2.30 -11.77 23.04
CA SER A 181 1.79 -11.61 24.41
C SER A 181 0.51 -12.40 24.68
N LEU A 182 -0.20 -12.82 23.62
CA LEU A 182 -1.35 -13.71 23.73
C LEU A 182 -0.88 -15.14 24.07
N SER A 183 -1.18 -15.61 25.28
CA SER A 183 -1.17 -17.04 25.60
C SER A 183 -2.00 -17.79 24.56
N THR A 184 -1.52 -18.96 24.13
CA THR A 184 -1.81 -19.77 22.92
C THR A 184 -3.28 -20.05 22.52
N THR A 185 -4.28 -19.43 23.15
CA THR A 185 -5.72 -19.65 22.92
C THR A 185 -6.56 -18.38 22.75
N ALA A 186 -5.98 -17.18 22.75
CA ALA A 186 -6.73 -15.91 22.69
C ALA A 186 -6.57 -15.15 21.36
N SER A 187 -6.82 -15.78 20.20
CA SER A 187 -7.10 -15.00 18.98
C SER A 187 -8.54 -14.48 19.04
N THR A 188 -8.73 -13.16 18.90
CA THR A 188 -10.08 -12.61 18.71
C THR A 188 -10.64 -13.04 17.35
N SER A 189 -11.95 -12.95 17.16
CA SER A 189 -12.59 -13.30 15.88
C SER A 189 -11.99 -12.53 14.69
N THR A 190 -11.54 -11.29 14.93
CA THR A 190 -11.03 -10.37 13.92
C THR A 190 -9.52 -10.49 13.70
N VAL A 191 -8.72 -10.61 14.78
CA VAL A 191 -7.24 -10.63 14.69
C VAL A 191 -6.70 -12.05 14.61
N LYS A 192 -5.93 -12.33 13.56
CA LYS A 192 -5.30 -13.62 13.26
C LYS A 192 -3.82 -13.59 13.57
N CYS A 193 -3.41 -14.34 14.58
CA CYS A 193 -2.04 -14.42 15.07
C CYS A 193 -1.23 -15.61 14.55
N PHE A 194 -1.79 -16.43 13.66
CA PHE A 194 -1.07 -17.51 13.00
C PHE A 194 -0.55 -17.07 11.64
N ASN A 195 0.56 -17.68 11.20
CA ASN A 195 1.00 -17.51 9.83
C ASN A 195 0.01 -18.26 8.92
N PRO A 196 -0.67 -17.61 7.97
CA PRO A 196 -1.53 -18.29 7.01
C PRO A 196 -0.83 -19.44 6.25
N GLY A 197 0.50 -19.47 6.25
CA GLY A 197 1.29 -20.39 5.43
C GLY A 197 1.13 -20.04 3.96
N THR A 198 1.95 -20.63 3.10
CA THR A 198 1.84 -20.43 1.65
C THR A 198 0.57 -21.07 1.03
N SER A 199 -0.24 -21.80 1.81
CA SER A 199 -1.38 -22.58 1.30
C SER A 199 -2.72 -21.85 1.34
N THR A 200 -2.97 -20.98 2.34
CA THR A 200 -3.93 -19.91 2.14
C THR A 200 -3.16 -18.84 1.42
N ARG A 201 -3.30 -18.77 0.10
CA ARG A 201 -3.09 -17.51 -0.60
C ARG A 201 -3.82 -16.48 0.27
N GLU A 202 -3.09 -15.63 1.01
CA GLU A 202 -3.50 -14.23 1.07
C GLU A 202 -3.93 -13.97 -0.36
N PRO A 203 -5.18 -13.58 -0.64
CA PRO A 203 -5.54 -13.32 -2.01
C PRO A 203 -4.62 -12.18 -2.42
N ASN A 204 -3.48 -12.54 -3.00
CA ASN A 204 -2.82 -11.87 -4.06
C ASN A 204 -3.93 -11.81 -5.10
N PHE A 205 -4.79 -10.80 -4.93
CA PHE A 205 -5.53 -10.23 -6.02
C PHE A 205 -4.47 -9.95 -7.08
N PRO A 206 -4.71 -10.37 -8.32
CA PRO A 206 -3.96 -11.44 -8.96
C PRO A 206 -2.61 -10.99 -9.52
N VAL A 207 -1.73 -10.41 -8.70
CA VAL A 207 -0.36 -10.07 -9.13
C VAL A 207 0.40 -11.33 -9.50
N GLU A 208 0.24 -12.44 -8.77
CA GLU A 208 0.83 -13.74 -9.15
C GLU A 208 0.25 -14.31 -10.44
N LEU A 209 -1.02 -14.01 -10.76
CA LEU A 209 -1.62 -14.39 -12.05
C LEU A 209 -1.04 -13.52 -13.17
N PHE A 210 -0.83 -12.22 -12.93
CA PHE A 210 -0.13 -11.33 -13.87
C PHE A 210 1.35 -11.73 -14.02
N GLU A 211 2.06 -12.07 -12.96
CA GLU A 211 3.43 -12.58 -13.03
C GLU A 211 3.53 -13.91 -13.79
N LYS A 212 2.58 -14.84 -13.60
CA LYS A 212 2.49 -16.06 -14.43
C LYS A 212 2.16 -15.79 -15.90
N LEU A 213 1.36 -14.77 -16.19
CA LEU A 213 0.96 -14.43 -17.55
C LEU A 213 2.03 -13.65 -18.33
N TYR A 214 2.98 -13.00 -17.63
CA TYR A 214 4.00 -12.14 -18.22
C TYR A 214 5.43 -12.50 -17.78
N ALA A 215 5.66 -13.68 -17.20
CA ALA A 215 6.99 -14.23 -16.98
C ALA A 215 7.66 -14.46 -18.35
N ILE A 216 8.73 -13.71 -18.62
CA ILE A 216 9.54 -13.89 -19.82
C ILE A 216 10.40 -15.15 -19.59
N HIS A 217 10.13 -16.21 -20.35
CA HIS A 217 11.00 -17.38 -20.47
C HIS A 217 12.22 -17.08 -21.34
#